data_AF-A0A3P7LQ93-F1
#
_entry.id   AF-A0A3P7LQ93-F1
#
_cell.length_a   1.000
_cell.length_b   1.000
_cell.length_c   1.000
_cell.angle_alpha   90.00
_cell.angle_beta   90.00
_cell.angle_gamma   90.00
#
_symmetry.space_group_name_H-M   'P 1'
#
loop_
_entity.id
_entity.type
_entity.pdbx_description
1 polymer ?
#
loop_
_entity_poly.entity_id
_entity_poly.type
_entity_poly.pdbx_seq_one_letter_code
_entity_poly.pdbx_strand_id
1 'polypeptide(L)'
;MPIFDNGEVAIVIFDTGNVITYDSLRLWKRVLEEEPNLGAAGQSVFLMTGLPSSYGFDMRSEVLNSNISVSLAMATGMAVGLTYLNLKANNNTISEDEDFFSPIAHRVVGFPVLPNITFYFGLNQKEFIMPYDYYFFGFSENVTRNDFNASRASFEEIFVLHSVLLWPRTSLATVARKVWPGEGSGPERDYCLQTPFDTNPGALITILFGIVLPAAFVLFIHIFYHT
;
A
#
# COMPACT_ATOMS: atom_id res chain seq x y z
N MET A 1 -13.48 31.19 7.69
CA MET A 1 -12.08 31.41 7.29
C MET A 1 -11.52 30.03 6.94
N PRO A 2 -11.10 29.77 5.70
CA PRO A 2 -10.63 28.43 5.33
C PRO A 2 -9.35 28.12 6.12
N ILE A 3 -9.30 26.94 6.73
CA ILE A 3 -8.23 26.52 7.65
C ILE A 3 -6.89 26.27 6.90
N PHE A 4 -6.93 26.13 5.57
CA PHE A 4 -5.80 25.64 4.77
C PHE A 4 -5.04 26.73 4.02
N ASP A 5 -5.41 28.00 4.15
CA ASP A 5 -4.85 29.07 3.30
C ASP A 5 -3.36 29.37 3.58
N ASN A 6 -2.84 28.99 4.75
CA ASN A 6 -1.48 29.31 5.20
C ASN A 6 -0.52 28.10 5.26
N GLY A 7 -0.96 26.90 4.89
CA GLY A 7 -0.12 25.69 4.95
C GLY A 7 0.28 25.27 6.37
N GLU A 8 -0.46 25.73 7.39
CA GLU A 8 -0.23 25.42 8.80
C GLU A 8 -0.76 24.03 9.21
N VAL A 9 -1.45 23.34 8.31
CA VAL A 9 -2.09 22.04 8.55
C VAL A 9 -1.64 21.03 7.51
N ALA A 10 -1.36 19.80 7.94
CA ALA A 10 -1.18 18.65 7.07
C ALA A 10 -2.27 17.61 7.33
N ILE A 11 -2.75 16.98 6.26
CA ILE A 11 -3.66 15.84 6.31
C ILE A 11 -2.89 14.62 5.84
N VAL A 12 -2.59 13.70 6.76
CA VAL A 12 -1.96 12.41 6.39
C VAL A 12 -3.06 11.36 6.32
N ILE A 13 -3.28 10.83 5.13
CA ILE A 13 -4.27 9.78 4.92
C ILE A 13 -3.55 8.44 4.93
N PHE A 14 -3.92 7.62 5.92
CA PHE A 14 -3.52 6.23 6.04
C PHE A 14 -4.65 5.37 5.48
N ASP A 15 -4.49 4.85 4.27
CA ASP A 15 -5.42 3.83 3.77
C ASP A 15 -5.02 2.48 4.36
N THR A 16 -5.54 2.19 5.55
CA THR A 16 -5.28 0.94 6.27
C THR A 16 -5.96 -0.27 5.60
N GLY A 17 -6.80 -0.08 4.58
CA GLY A 17 -7.42 -1.17 3.81
C GLY A 17 -6.70 -1.50 2.52
N ASN A 18 -5.98 -0.53 1.94
CA ASN A 18 -5.26 -0.66 0.67
C ASN A 18 -3.93 0.10 0.72
N VAL A 19 -3.03 -0.31 1.60
CA VAL A 19 -1.67 0.26 1.68
C VAL A 19 -0.93 0.09 0.34
N ILE A 20 -1.40 -0.72 -0.60
CA ILE A 20 -0.69 -0.99 -1.86
C ILE A 20 -0.64 0.23 -2.78
N THR A 21 0.55 0.81 -2.95
CA THR A 21 0.77 2.08 -3.66
C THR A 21 0.04 2.19 -5.00
N TYR A 22 0.14 1.19 -5.87
CA TYR A 22 -0.51 1.22 -7.19
C TYR A 22 -2.05 1.26 -7.11
N ASP A 23 -2.64 0.60 -6.11
CA ASP A 23 -4.09 0.57 -5.91
C ASP A 23 -4.56 1.92 -5.34
N SER A 24 -3.84 2.46 -4.35
CA SER A 24 -4.18 3.75 -3.74
C SER A 24 -4.08 4.89 -4.75
N LEU A 25 -3.02 4.95 -5.56
CA LEU A 25 -2.87 6.03 -6.55
C LEU A 25 -3.98 5.99 -7.61
N ARG A 26 -4.39 4.80 -8.06
CA ARG A 26 -5.54 4.64 -8.98
C ARG A 26 -6.85 5.09 -8.34
N LEU A 27 -7.08 4.72 -7.08
CA LEU A 27 -8.25 5.17 -6.33
C LEU A 27 -8.29 6.69 -6.23
N TRP A 28 -7.19 7.33 -5.83
CA TRP A 28 -7.12 8.77 -5.68
C TRP A 28 -7.24 9.52 -7.01
N LYS A 29 -6.70 8.96 -8.09
CA LYS A 29 -6.95 9.51 -9.43
C LYS A 29 -8.44 9.50 -9.76
N ARG A 30 -9.15 8.39 -9.49
CA ARG A 30 -10.61 8.32 -9.71
C ARG A 30 -11.38 9.32 -8.85
N VAL A 31 -11.00 9.47 -7.58
CA VAL A 31 -11.61 10.49 -6.70
C VAL A 31 -11.44 11.89 -7.29
N LEU A 32 -10.26 12.21 -7.84
CA LEU A 32 -10.02 13.50 -8.50
C LEU A 32 -10.75 13.67 -9.84
N GLU A 33 -11.13 12.59 -10.50
CA GLU A 33 -11.96 12.63 -11.71
C GLU A 33 -13.42 13.01 -11.38
N GLU A 34 -13.91 12.56 -10.22
CA GLU A 34 -15.27 12.83 -9.73
C GLU A 34 -15.36 14.19 -9.02
N GLU A 35 -14.38 14.50 -8.17
CA GLU A 35 -14.30 15.72 -7.38
C GLU A 35 -13.06 16.52 -7.79
N PRO A 36 -13.12 17.23 -8.94
CA PRO A 36 -12.02 18.06 -9.39
C PRO A 36 -11.85 19.25 -8.43
N ASN A 37 -10.61 19.73 -8.32
CA ASN A 37 -10.23 20.93 -7.58
C ASN A 37 -10.30 20.82 -6.04
N LEU A 38 -9.24 20.25 -5.46
CA LEU A 38 -9.05 20.19 -4.01
C LEU A 38 -8.54 21.51 -3.39
N GLY A 39 -8.23 22.52 -4.20
CA GLY A 39 -7.68 23.81 -3.75
C GLY A 39 -6.51 23.68 -2.77
N ALA A 40 -6.46 24.58 -1.78
CA ALA A 40 -5.43 24.58 -0.73
C ALA A 40 -5.43 23.31 0.15
N ALA A 41 -6.58 22.64 0.28
CA ALA A 41 -6.67 21.38 1.00
C ALA A 41 -5.86 20.27 0.29
N GLY A 42 -5.90 20.21 -1.04
CA GLY A 42 -5.09 19.27 -1.82
C GLY A 42 -3.59 19.46 -1.61
N GLN A 43 -3.12 20.71 -1.53
CA GLN A 43 -1.70 20.98 -1.23
C GLN A 43 -1.33 20.62 0.22
N SER A 44 -2.28 20.39 1.10
CA SER A 44 -2.04 20.01 2.50
C SER A 44 -2.05 18.49 2.71
N VAL A 45 -2.35 17.69 1.68
CA VAL A 45 -2.52 16.24 1.80
C VAL A 45 -1.21 15.48 1.55
N PHE A 46 -0.94 14.49 2.40
CA PHE A 46 -0.06 13.37 2.14
C PHE A 46 -0.85 12.06 2.10
N LEU A 47 -0.55 11.24 1.09
CA LEU A 47 -1.00 9.86 0.97
C LEU A 47 0.14 8.95 1.37
N MET A 48 -0.02 8.24 2.50
CA MET A 48 0.94 7.22 2.91
C MET A 48 0.51 5.87 2.35
N THR A 49 1.35 5.28 1.50
CA THR A 49 1.14 3.97 0.89
C THR A 49 2.39 3.12 1.05
N GLY A 50 2.40 1.91 0.51
CA GLY A 50 3.49 0.95 0.62
C GLY A 50 3.44 -0.16 -0.42
N LEU A 51 4.61 -0.74 -0.69
CA LEU A 51 4.78 -1.90 -1.56
C LEU A 51 5.70 -2.92 -0.89
N PRO A 52 5.57 -4.21 -1.23
CA PRO A 52 6.56 -5.20 -0.83
C PRO A 52 7.96 -4.74 -1.20
N SER A 53 8.88 -4.77 -0.22
CA SER A 53 10.27 -4.36 -0.41
C SER A 53 10.92 -5.27 -1.45
N SER A 54 11.05 -4.74 -2.67
CA SER A 54 11.55 -5.48 -3.82
C SER A 54 12.30 -4.55 -4.77
N TYR A 55 11.71 -4.22 -5.92
CA TYR A 55 12.32 -3.45 -6.99
C TYR A 55 12.08 -1.93 -6.88
N GLY A 56 11.43 -1.49 -5.80
CA GLY A 56 11.00 -0.11 -5.61
C GLY A 56 9.72 0.22 -6.38
N PHE A 57 9.22 1.44 -6.15
CA PHE A 57 8.07 1.99 -6.87
C PHE A 57 8.47 2.61 -8.21
N ASP A 58 7.66 2.39 -9.25
CA ASP A 58 7.81 3.03 -10.56
C ASP A 58 6.50 3.73 -10.98
N MET A 59 6.54 5.05 -11.08
CA MET A 59 5.40 5.89 -11.49
C MET A 59 5.01 5.68 -12.97
N ARG A 60 5.85 5.01 -13.76
CA ARG A 60 5.61 4.68 -15.17
C ARG A 60 5.20 3.23 -15.39
N SER A 61 5.05 2.47 -14.31
CA SER A 61 4.65 1.07 -14.38
C SER A 61 3.32 0.90 -15.09
N GLU A 62 3.25 -0.08 -16.01
CA GLU A 62 2.01 -0.46 -16.70
C GLU A 62 0.91 -0.90 -15.72
N VAL A 63 1.29 -1.31 -14.50
CA VAL A 63 0.36 -1.69 -13.42
C VAL A 63 -0.63 -0.57 -13.11
N LEU A 64 -0.20 0.70 -13.17
CA LEU A 64 -1.04 1.88 -12.93
C LEU A 64 -2.16 2.04 -13.97
N ASN A 65 -1.95 1.53 -15.19
CA ASN A 65 -2.93 1.56 -16.28
C ASN A 65 -3.66 0.22 -16.47
N SER A 66 -3.32 -0.78 -15.66
CA SER A 66 -3.96 -2.10 -15.71
C SER A 66 -5.26 -2.11 -14.91
N ASN A 67 -6.12 -3.11 -15.16
CA ASN A 67 -7.28 -3.42 -14.33
C ASN A 67 -6.95 -4.40 -13.19
N ILE A 68 -5.68 -4.78 -13.02
CA ILE A 68 -5.29 -5.75 -12.01
C ILE A 68 -5.19 -5.06 -10.66
N SER A 69 -5.91 -5.53 -9.65
CA SER A 69 -5.69 -5.11 -8.25
C SER A 69 -4.42 -5.78 -7.73
N VAL A 70 -3.45 -4.96 -7.29
CA VAL A 70 -2.18 -5.46 -6.79
C VAL A 70 -2.38 -6.11 -5.42
N SER A 71 -3.27 -5.57 -4.57
CA SER A 71 -3.65 -6.19 -3.30
C SER A 71 -4.25 -7.59 -3.50
N LEU A 72 -5.14 -7.76 -4.48
CA LEU A 72 -5.68 -9.06 -4.83
C LEU A 72 -4.60 -10.00 -5.37
N ALA A 73 -3.74 -9.54 -6.29
CA ALA A 73 -2.64 -10.34 -6.82
C ALA A 73 -1.68 -10.82 -5.71
N MET A 74 -1.42 -9.98 -4.71
CA MET A 74 -0.61 -10.33 -3.54
C MET A 74 -1.29 -11.37 -2.65
N ALA A 75 -2.57 -11.19 -2.34
CA ALA A 75 -3.34 -12.17 -1.56
C ALA A 75 -3.40 -13.53 -2.26
N THR A 76 -3.66 -13.55 -3.57
CA THR A 76 -3.65 -14.78 -4.38
C THR A 76 -2.26 -15.39 -4.43
N GLY A 77 -1.20 -14.60 -4.64
CA GLY A 77 0.17 -15.06 -4.66
C GLY A 77 0.60 -15.72 -3.34
N MET A 78 0.18 -15.16 -2.21
CA MET A 78 0.39 -15.76 -0.89
C MET A 78 -0.36 -17.08 -0.72
N ALA A 79 -1.65 -17.12 -1.06
CA ALA A 79 -2.46 -18.33 -0.93
C ALA A 79 -1.92 -19.47 -1.79
N VAL A 80 -1.66 -19.20 -3.08
CA VAL A 80 -1.07 -20.18 -4.01
C VAL A 80 0.32 -20.58 -3.55
N GLY A 81 1.14 -19.63 -3.13
CA GLY A 81 2.50 -19.87 -2.67
C GLY A 81 2.57 -20.75 -1.44
N LEU A 82 1.74 -20.49 -0.43
CA LEU A 82 1.64 -21.31 0.77
C LEU A 82 1.14 -22.72 0.45
N THR A 83 0.09 -22.86 -0.38
CA THR A 83 -0.42 -24.17 -0.80
C THR A 83 0.66 -24.96 -1.54
N TYR A 84 1.37 -24.34 -2.48
CA TYR A 84 2.49 -24.98 -3.18
C TYR A 84 3.59 -25.44 -2.23
N LEU A 85 3.97 -24.62 -1.26
CA LEU A 85 5.00 -24.97 -0.28
C LEU A 85 4.56 -26.14 0.62
N ASN A 86 3.29 -26.19 1.02
CA ASN A 86 2.73 -27.30 1.79
C ASN A 86 2.74 -28.60 0.98
N LEU A 87 2.22 -28.58 -0.25
CA LEU A 87 2.24 -29.74 -1.14
C LEU A 87 3.67 -30.24 -1.37
N LYS A 88 4.62 -29.33 -1.61
CA LYS A 88 6.02 -29.68 -1.80
C LYS A 88 6.67 -30.28 -0.55
N ALA A 89 6.33 -29.78 0.63
CA ALA A 89 6.85 -30.31 1.89
C ALA A 89 6.28 -31.71 2.19
N ASN A 90 5.04 -31.98 1.77
CA ASN A 90 4.26 -33.16 2.16
C ASN A 90 3.99 -34.12 0.99
N ASN A 91 4.97 -34.35 0.11
CA ASN A 91 4.86 -35.32 -1.00
C ASN A 91 3.58 -35.18 -1.86
N ASN A 92 3.23 -33.93 -2.18
CA ASN A 92 2.04 -33.51 -2.92
C ASN A 92 0.69 -33.77 -2.22
N THR A 93 0.69 -33.89 -0.89
CA THR A 93 -0.54 -33.88 -0.09
C THR A 93 -0.57 -32.68 0.85
N ILE A 94 -1.75 -32.33 1.35
CA ILE A 94 -1.91 -31.36 2.44
C ILE A 94 -2.04 -32.19 3.71
N SER A 95 -1.10 -32.02 4.65
CA SER A 95 -1.13 -32.71 5.94
C SER A 95 -2.25 -32.14 6.82
N GLU A 96 -3.02 -33.01 7.47
CA GLU A 96 -4.01 -32.61 8.47
C GLU A 96 -3.37 -32.33 9.85
N ASP A 97 -2.14 -32.80 10.06
CA ASP A 97 -1.44 -32.76 11.35
C ASP A 97 -0.40 -31.62 11.45
N GLU A 98 -0.10 -30.93 10.35
CA GLU A 98 0.88 -29.84 10.31
C GLU A 98 0.21 -28.46 10.22
N ASP A 99 0.83 -27.46 10.86
CA ASP A 99 0.41 -26.06 10.68
C ASP A 99 0.67 -25.62 9.23
N PHE A 100 -0.32 -25.02 8.59
CA PHE A 100 -0.26 -24.50 7.23
C PHE A 100 0.89 -23.51 7.00
N PHE A 101 1.35 -22.81 8.04
CA PHE A 101 2.47 -21.87 7.96
C PHE A 101 3.83 -22.51 8.27
N SER A 102 3.88 -23.79 8.62
CA SER A 102 5.12 -24.54 8.90
C SER A 102 6.19 -24.38 7.80
N PRO A 103 5.86 -24.40 6.49
CA PRO A 103 6.86 -24.25 5.43
C PRO A 103 7.59 -22.91 5.39
N ILE A 104 7.09 -21.90 6.12
CA ILE A 104 7.68 -20.56 6.24
C ILE A 104 8.12 -20.21 7.66
N ALA A 105 8.04 -21.15 8.62
CA ALA A 105 8.28 -20.93 10.05
C ALA A 105 9.64 -20.29 10.40
N HIS A 106 10.65 -20.48 9.53
CA HIS A 106 12.03 -20.04 9.77
C HIS A 106 12.65 -19.34 8.56
N ARG A 107 11.84 -18.86 7.61
CA ARG A 107 12.34 -18.19 6.40
C ARG A 107 11.34 -17.20 5.82
N VAL A 108 11.87 -16.18 5.15
CA VAL A 108 11.11 -15.33 4.23
C VAL A 108 11.19 -15.93 2.84
N VAL A 109 10.04 -16.10 2.21
CA VAL A 109 9.88 -16.61 0.85
C VAL A 109 9.36 -15.51 -0.05
N GLY A 110 9.89 -15.45 -1.28
CA GLY A 110 9.45 -14.52 -2.32
C GLY A 110 8.57 -15.23 -3.33
N PHE A 111 7.43 -14.62 -3.66
CA PHE A 111 6.53 -15.07 -4.71
C PHE A 111 6.29 -13.96 -5.73
N PRO A 112 6.65 -14.15 -7.00
CA PRO A 112 6.34 -13.18 -8.04
C PRO A 112 4.82 -13.13 -8.23
N VAL A 113 4.23 -11.94 -8.12
CA VAL A 113 2.77 -11.75 -8.22
C VAL A 113 2.37 -10.94 -9.46
N LEU A 114 3.21 -10.00 -9.87
CA LEU A 114 3.06 -9.22 -11.11
C LEU A 114 4.45 -8.98 -11.71
N PRO A 115 4.53 -8.53 -13.00
CA PRO A 115 5.79 -8.09 -13.56
C PRO A 115 6.47 -7.07 -12.64
N ASN A 116 7.71 -7.34 -12.25
CA ASN A 116 8.52 -6.53 -11.34
C ASN A 116 7.94 -6.32 -9.92
N ILE A 117 6.96 -7.12 -9.50
CA ILE A 117 6.45 -7.13 -8.13
C ILE A 117 6.58 -8.54 -7.56
N THR A 118 7.50 -8.70 -6.60
CA THR A 118 7.66 -9.92 -5.83
C THR A 118 7.21 -9.66 -4.41
N PHE A 119 6.27 -10.49 -3.93
CA PHE A 119 5.79 -10.41 -2.57
C PHE A 119 6.62 -11.31 -1.66
N TYR A 120 7.20 -10.72 -0.62
CA TYR A 120 7.99 -11.43 0.38
C TYR A 120 7.20 -11.58 1.67
N PHE A 121 7.10 -12.81 2.17
CA PHE A 121 6.44 -13.09 3.44
C PHE A 121 7.11 -14.26 4.16
N GLY A 122 7.00 -14.33 5.48
CA GLY A 122 7.64 -15.37 6.27
C GLY A 122 7.31 -15.28 7.75
N LEU A 123 7.83 -16.23 8.51
CA LEU A 123 7.89 -16.15 9.96
C LEU A 123 9.34 -15.99 10.40
N ASN A 124 9.56 -15.09 11.37
CA ASN A 124 10.82 -14.93 12.07
C ASN A 124 10.54 -14.89 13.57
N GLN A 125 11.11 -15.83 14.33
CA GLN A 125 10.89 -15.92 15.79
C GLN A 125 9.40 -15.88 16.21
N LYS A 126 8.52 -16.54 15.43
CA LYS A 126 7.05 -16.56 15.58
C LYS A 126 6.31 -15.26 15.20
N GLU A 127 7.02 -14.25 14.73
CA GLU A 127 6.41 -13.05 14.16
C GLU A 127 6.27 -13.19 12.64
N PHE A 128 5.09 -12.86 12.13
CA PHE A 128 4.86 -12.79 10.71
C PHE A 128 5.51 -11.54 10.14
N ILE A 129 6.43 -11.73 9.20
CA ILE A 129 7.14 -10.64 8.54
C ILE A 129 6.68 -10.55 7.10
N MET A 130 6.31 -9.33 6.70
CA MET A 130 6.23 -8.91 5.32
C MET A 130 7.08 -7.65 5.18
N PRO A 131 8.23 -7.71 4.49
CA PRO A 131 9.03 -6.52 4.22
C PRO A 131 8.24 -5.56 3.32
N TYR A 132 8.03 -4.32 3.79
CA TYR A 132 7.37 -3.26 3.05
C TYR A 132 8.18 -1.97 3.07
N ASP A 133 8.22 -1.32 1.91
CA ASP A 133 8.65 0.05 1.74
C ASP A 133 7.42 0.96 1.78
N TYR A 134 7.50 2.08 2.48
CA TYR A 134 6.43 3.08 2.52
C TYR A 134 6.78 4.30 1.68
N TYR A 135 5.77 4.86 1.02
CA TYR A 135 5.88 5.98 0.11
C TYR A 135 4.89 7.07 0.53
N PHE A 136 5.38 8.30 0.61
CA PHE A 136 4.60 9.48 0.99
C PHE A 136 4.40 10.35 -0.25
N PHE A 137 3.21 10.27 -0.84
CA PHE A 137 2.83 11.08 -1.99
C PHE A 137 2.07 12.32 -1.56
N GLY A 138 2.19 13.39 -2.32
CA GLY A 138 1.30 14.55 -2.27
C GLY A 138 0.69 14.78 -3.64
N PHE A 139 -0.29 15.67 -3.72
CA PHE A 139 -0.78 16.17 -5.00
C PHE A 139 0.16 17.23 -5.58
N SER A 140 0.30 17.23 -6.90
CA SER A 140 1.00 18.28 -7.61
C SER A 140 0.22 19.59 -7.53
N GLU A 141 0.91 20.72 -7.74
CA GLU A 141 0.24 22.03 -7.80
C GLU A 141 -0.78 22.12 -8.94
N ASN A 142 -0.60 21.34 -10.01
CA ASN A 142 -1.54 21.32 -11.13
C ASN A 142 -2.93 20.88 -10.70
N VAL A 143 -3.03 19.87 -9.82
CA VAL A 143 -4.30 19.35 -9.28
C VAL A 143 -5.11 20.42 -8.54
N THR A 144 -4.43 21.47 -8.07
CA THR A 144 -5.05 22.55 -7.29
C THR A 144 -5.56 23.71 -8.15
N ARG A 145 -5.44 23.60 -9.48
CA ARG A 145 -5.96 24.56 -10.45
C ARG A 145 -7.37 24.16 -10.90
N ASN A 146 -8.24 25.16 -11.09
CA ASN A 146 -9.66 24.96 -11.42
C ASN A 146 -9.90 24.25 -12.77
N ASP A 147 -8.94 24.27 -13.69
CA ASP A 147 -9.05 23.73 -15.05
C ASP A 147 -8.32 22.39 -15.23
N PHE A 148 -7.78 21.82 -14.15
CA PHE A 148 -7.06 20.55 -14.22
C PHE A 148 -7.99 19.38 -14.50
N ASN A 149 -7.64 18.59 -15.51
CA ASN A 149 -8.42 17.42 -15.91
C ASN A 149 -7.69 16.13 -15.50
N ALA A 150 -8.07 15.57 -14.35
CA ALA A 150 -7.49 14.34 -13.83
C ALA A 150 -7.67 13.13 -14.77
N SER A 151 -8.77 13.06 -15.52
CA SER A 151 -9.07 11.90 -16.39
C SER A 151 -8.05 11.72 -17.52
N ARG A 152 -7.49 12.83 -18.03
CA ARG A 152 -6.50 12.82 -19.12
C ARG A 152 -5.06 12.93 -18.61
N ALA A 153 -4.88 13.28 -17.35
CA ALA A 153 -3.56 13.43 -16.74
C ALA A 153 -2.92 12.07 -16.44
N SER A 154 -1.61 12.01 -16.61
CA SER A 154 -0.77 10.92 -16.14
C SER A 154 -0.63 10.94 -14.61
N PHE A 155 -0.18 9.83 -14.03
CA PHE A 155 0.07 9.76 -12.60
C PHE A 155 1.20 10.69 -12.15
N GLU A 156 2.23 10.91 -12.99
CA GLU A 156 3.31 11.88 -12.73
C GLU A 156 2.81 13.33 -12.69
N GLU A 157 1.76 13.66 -13.44
CA GLU A 157 1.15 14.99 -13.42
C GLU A 157 0.25 15.21 -12.20
N ILE A 158 -0.25 14.14 -11.58
CA ILE A 158 -1.15 14.20 -10.42
C ILE A 158 -0.38 14.10 -9.11
N PHE A 159 0.57 13.18 -9.01
CA PHE A 159 1.20 12.80 -7.75
C PHE A 159 2.69 13.12 -7.72
N VAL A 160 3.15 13.61 -6.57
CA VAL A 160 4.56 13.89 -6.30
C VAL A 160 5.01 13.00 -5.15
N LEU A 161 6.05 12.19 -5.36
CA LEU A 161 6.68 11.42 -4.29
C LEU A 161 7.57 12.34 -3.46
N HIS A 162 7.20 12.58 -2.21
CA HIS A 162 7.94 13.49 -1.33
C HIS A 162 8.95 12.76 -0.45
N SER A 163 8.61 11.58 0.04
CA SER A 163 9.49 10.83 0.94
C SER A 163 9.26 9.33 0.82
N VAL A 164 10.30 8.56 1.16
CA VAL A 164 10.25 7.10 1.20
C VAL A 164 10.85 6.58 2.50
N LEU A 165 10.24 5.55 3.06
CA LEU A 165 10.73 4.81 4.23
C LEU A 165 10.90 3.36 3.80
N LEU A 166 12.10 3.02 3.34
CA LEU A 166 12.43 1.69 2.84
C LEU A 166 12.65 0.73 4.01
N TRP A 167 12.27 -0.55 3.85
CA TRP A 167 12.63 -1.60 4.79
C TRP A 167 14.16 -1.69 4.95
N PRO A 168 14.72 -1.81 6.17
CA PRO A 168 14.07 -2.14 7.45
C PRO A 168 13.49 -0.96 8.26
N ARG A 169 13.22 0.18 7.60
CA ARG A 169 12.56 1.38 8.17
C ARG A 169 13.43 2.14 9.17
N THR A 170 14.73 2.20 8.90
CA THR A 170 15.71 2.88 9.77
C THR A 170 15.72 4.39 9.60
N SER A 171 15.32 4.90 8.43
CA SER A 171 15.34 6.33 8.13
C SER A 171 14.37 6.70 7.02
N LEU A 172 13.69 7.82 7.18
CA LEU A 172 12.90 8.46 6.12
C LEU A 172 13.85 9.22 5.18
N ALA A 173 13.78 8.96 3.89
CA ALA A 173 14.52 9.67 2.87
C ALA A 173 13.60 10.66 2.14
N THR A 174 14.00 11.92 2.07
CA THR A 174 13.29 12.95 1.30
C THR A 174 13.66 12.86 -0.17
N VAL A 175 12.65 12.77 -1.03
CA VAL A 175 12.78 12.69 -2.50
C VAL A 175 12.50 14.04 -3.15
N ALA A 176 11.44 14.71 -2.73
CA ALA A 176 11.05 16.02 -3.25
C ALA A 176 10.51 16.91 -2.13
N ARG A 177 10.84 18.20 -2.19
CA ARG A 177 10.33 19.18 -1.24
C ARG A 177 8.81 19.34 -1.42
N LYS A 178 8.07 19.33 -0.30
CA LYS A 178 6.64 19.67 -0.30
C LYS A 178 6.45 21.18 -0.47
N VAL A 179 5.58 21.57 -1.38
CA VAL A 179 5.07 22.93 -1.51
C VAL A 179 3.76 23.02 -0.73
N TRP A 180 3.69 23.98 0.19
CA TRP A 180 2.53 24.22 1.04
C TRP A 180 1.73 25.44 0.54
N PRO A 181 0.42 25.52 0.84
CA PRO A 181 -0.36 26.72 0.59
C PRO A 181 0.29 27.98 1.17
N GLY A 182 0.15 29.10 0.45
CA GLY A 182 0.54 30.42 0.95
C GLY A 182 2.03 30.58 1.27
N GLU A 183 2.90 29.79 0.63
CA GLU A 183 4.34 29.72 0.94
C GLU A 183 4.67 29.27 2.38
N GLY A 184 3.73 28.58 3.04
CA GLY A 184 3.91 28.05 4.38
C GLY A 184 5.10 27.09 4.51
N SER A 185 5.60 26.93 5.74
CA SER A 185 6.63 25.94 6.07
C SER A 185 6.07 24.54 6.35
N GLY A 186 4.74 24.39 6.33
CA GLY A 186 4.06 23.21 6.86
C GLY A 186 3.69 23.39 8.34
N PRO A 187 3.02 22.39 8.93
CA PRO A 187 2.66 22.41 10.34
C PRO A 187 3.91 22.45 11.23
N GLU A 188 3.93 23.34 12.23
CA GLU A 188 5.01 23.42 13.24
C GLU A 188 4.96 22.28 14.27
N ARG A 189 3.81 21.59 14.37
CA ARG A 189 3.55 20.56 15.37
C ARG A 189 2.70 19.44 14.80
N ASP A 190 3.05 18.22 15.17
CA ASP A 190 2.26 17.04 14.84
C ASP A 190 1.13 16.85 15.85
N TYR A 191 -0.11 16.82 15.36
CA TYR A 191 -1.29 16.48 16.16
C TYR A 191 -1.95 15.24 15.56
N CYS A 192 -1.91 14.12 16.30
CA CYS A 192 -2.60 12.90 15.90
C CYS A 192 -4.08 12.94 16.29
N LEU A 193 -4.97 12.88 15.31
CA LEU A 193 -6.43 12.97 15.51
C LEU A 193 -7.12 11.61 15.79
N GLN A 194 -6.39 10.49 15.77
CA GLN A 194 -6.89 9.17 16.16
C GLN A 194 -5.90 8.50 17.13
N THR A 195 -6.47 7.92 18.20
CA THR A 195 -5.95 7.03 19.29
C THR A 195 -4.43 6.88 19.49
N PRO A 196 -3.94 6.78 20.74
CA PRO A 196 -2.51 6.75 21.02
C PRO A 196 -1.84 5.66 20.19
N PHE A 197 -0.67 6.00 19.63
CA PHE A 197 0.28 5.08 19.03
C PHE A 197 0.71 4.05 20.10
N ASP A 198 -0.16 3.10 20.44
CA ASP A 198 0.26 1.87 21.06
C ASP A 198 0.89 1.04 19.96
N THR A 199 2.22 1.05 20.00
CA THR A 199 3.16 0.28 19.20
C THR A 199 2.86 -1.21 19.28
N ASN A 200 1.88 -1.67 18.51
CA ASN A 200 1.79 -3.07 18.13
C ASN A 200 1.40 -3.19 16.65
N PRO A 201 2.37 -3.17 15.72
CA PRO A 201 2.11 -3.31 14.28
C PRO A 201 1.38 -4.61 13.91
N GLY A 202 1.28 -5.58 14.83
CA GLY A 202 0.52 -6.82 14.63
C GLY A 202 -0.99 -6.64 14.50
N ALA A 203 -1.61 -5.65 15.15
CA ALA A 203 -3.08 -5.50 15.17
C ALA A 203 -3.66 -5.01 13.83
N LEU A 204 -2.88 -4.22 13.08
CA LEU A 204 -3.28 -3.67 11.79
C LEU A 204 -3.21 -4.73 10.67
N ILE A 205 -2.27 -5.68 10.78
CA ILE A 205 -2.14 -6.83 9.88
C ILE A 205 -3.34 -7.78 10.02
N THR A 206 -3.92 -7.92 11.22
CA THR A 206 -5.06 -8.81 11.47
C THR A 206 -6.33 -8.37 10.72
N ILE A 207 -6.56 -7.06 10.54
CA ILE A 207 -7.79 -6.54 9.92
C ILE A 207 -7.75 -6.66 8.39
N LEU A 208 -6.60 -6.38 7.76
CA LEU A 208 -6.39 -6.51 6.30
C LEU A 208 -6.51 -7.96 5.82
N PHE A 209 -5.90 -8.89 6.55
CA PHE A 209 -5.89 -10.30 6.19
C PHE A 209 -7.13 -11.05 6.69
N GLY A 210 -7.83 -10.56 7.73
CA GLY A 210 -9.05 -11.17 8.24
C GLY A 210 -10.25 -11.11 7.29
N ILE A 211 -10.22 -10.28 6.24
CA ILE A 211 -11.34 -10.13 5.28
C ILE A 211 -10.96 -10.64 3.88
N VAL A 212 -9.72 -10.41 3.43
CA VAL A 212 -9.29 -10.76 2.06
C VAL A 212 -8.82 -12.21 1.93
N LEU A 213 -8.11 -12.77 2.92
CA LEU A 213 -7.70 -14.19 2.89
C LEU A 213 -8.90 -15.13 2.93
N PRO A 214 -9.92 -14.98 3.79
CA PRO A 214 -11.04 -15.91 3.82
C PRO A 214 -11.82 -15.92 2.50
N ALA A 215 -12.03 -14.78 1.87
CA ALA A 215 -12.75 -14.71 0.58
C ALA A 215 -11.96 -15.39 -0.55
N ALA A 216 -10.65 -15.16 -0.63
CA ALA A 216 -9.80 -15.82 -1.61
C ALA A 216 -9.66 -17.33 -1.34
N PHE A 217 -9.61 -17.74 -0.07
CA PHE A 217 -9.48 -19.14 0.34
C PHE A 217 -10.79 -19.92 0.14
N VAL A 218 -11.95 -19.33 0.45
CA VAL A 218 -13.27 -19.93 0.18
C VAL A 218 -13.50 -20.08 -1.31
N LEU A 219 -13.15 -19.08 -2.13
CA LEU A 219 -13.26 -19.17 -3.58
C LEU A 219 -12.34 -20.26 -4.14
N PHE A 220 -11.12 -20.39 -3.62
CA PHE A 220 -10.16 -21.41 -4.04
C PHE A 220 -10.61 -22.83 -3.66
N ILE A 221 -11.09 -23.05 -2.44
CA ILE A 221 -11.65 -24.36 -2.02
C ILE A 221 -12.86 -24.71 -2.89
N HIS A 222 -13.77 -23.76 -3.13
CA HIS A 222 -14.97 -24.05 -3.92
C HIS A 222 -14.65 -24.45 -5.37
N ILE A 223 -13.62 -23.84 -5.98
CA ILE A 223 -13.17 -24.19 -7.33
C ILE A 223 -12.55 -25.58 -7.37
N PHE A 224 -11.70 -25.94 -6.40
CA PHE A 224 -10.97 -27.21 -6.41
C PHE A 224 -11.73 -28.41 -5.83
N TYR A 225 -12.78 -28.21 -5.03
CA TYR A 225 -13.60 -29.30 -4.47
C TYR A 225 -14.88 -29.60 -5.26
N HIS A 226 -15.30 -28.70 -6.16
CA HIS A 226 -16.50 -28.89 -7.00
C HIS A 226 -16.21 -28.98 -8.51
N THR A 227 -14.95 -29.21 -8.90
CA THR A 227 -14.57 -29.72 -10.24
C THR A 227 -13.97 -31.11 -10.13
#